data_AF-A0A1M5KWP9-F1
#
_entry.id   AF-A0A1M5KWP9-F1
#
_cell.length_a   1.000
_cell.length_b   1.000
_cell.length_c   1.000
_cell.angle_alpha   90.00
_cell.angle_beta   90.00
_cell.angle_gamma   90.00
#
_symmetry.space_group_name_H-M   'P 1'
#
loop_
_entity.id
_entity.type
_entity.pdbx_description
1 polymer ?
#
loop_
_entity_poly.entity_id
_entity_poly.type
_entity_poly.pdbx_seq_one_letter_code
_entity_poly.pdbx_strand_id
1 'polypeptide(L)'
;MDSAVLLDLLGNENRRRILRLLSHKPCYVTEISEYLGVSPKAVIDHLRKLEETGLIESHTDDRRRKYFHIARDVRLEVNVSRHGFGTKSAYPANPSLDIQGRCPHMHIDLELRSTGDGAGDDRDTDDGAVRSGRGGHADADAADAADAADDAERDDRREDGDDDRPDELAALAAEFDELQDLENELSLAQRWVHGRMADLLDRVNDRLGVDADSRFYAKLLAAVTSTDGSHRAVVEEVDADSEAVEDGLRRLADADLLAREAGRWRLVE
;
A
#
# COMPACT_ATOMS: atom_id res chain seq x y z
N MET A 1 12.76 -1.13 -5.56
CA MET A 1 13.20 0.28 -5.57
C MET A 1 13.51 0.67 -4.14
N ASP A 2 14.60 1.40 -3.90
CA ASP A 2 14.97 1.87 -2.56
C ASP A 2 13.95 2.91 -2.03
N SER A 3 13.49 2.73 -0.78
CA SER A 3 12.57 3.63 -0.08
C SER A 3 13.07 5.08 -0.07
N ALA A 4 14.38 5.28 0.09
CA ALA A 4 14.96 6.61 0.17
C ALA A 4 14.83 7.37 -1.17
N VAL A 5 15.05 6.68 -2.28
CA VAL A 5 14.90 7.24 -3.63
C VAL A 5 13.44 7.62 -3.90
N LEU A 6 12.49 6.77 -3.50
CA LEU A 6 11.08 7.05 -3.65
C LEU A 6 10.64 8.25 -2.81
N LEU A 7 11.16 8.40 -1.59
CA LEU A 7 10.91 9.55 -0.73
C LEU A 7 11.45 10.86 -1.32
N ASP A 8 12.69 10.86 -1.84
CA ASP A 8 13.25 12.04 -2.50
C ASP A 8 12.44 12.42 -3.74
N LEU A 9 12.04 11.42 -4.53
CA LEU A 9 11.18 11.62 -5.68
C LEU A 9 9.82 12.19 -5.25
N LEU A 10 9.14 11.59 -4.28
CA LEU A 10 7.84 12.08 -3.81
C LEU A 10 7.94 13.37 -2.99
N GLY A 11 9.15 13.82 -2.61
CA GLY A 11 9.38 15.07 -1.89
C GLY A 11 8.92 16.32 -2.65
N ASN A 12 8.89 16.27 -3.99
CA ASN A 12 8.44 17.39 -4.82
C ASN A 12 6.92 17.40 -5.03
N GLU A 13 6.29 18.53 -4.76
CA GLU A 13 4.84 18.70 -4.89
C GLU A 13 4.32 18.47 -6.32
N ASN A 14 5.00 19.01 -7.34
CA ASN A 14 4.58 18.84 -8.73
C ASN A 14 4.62 17.36 -9.13
N ARG A 15 5.63 16.59 -8.70
CA ARG A 15 5.68 15.14 -8.96
C ARG A 15 4.51 14.40 -8.30
N ARG A 16 4.14 14.76 -7.07
CA ARG A 16 2.93 14.22 -6.41
C ARG A 16 1.64 14.60 -7.14
N ARG A 17 1.52 15.84 -7.62
CA ARG A 17 0.36 16.32 -8.40
C ARG A 17 0.26 15.62 -9.76
N ILE A 18 1.38 15.36 -10.43
CA ILE A 18 1.42 14.57 -11.67
C ILE A 18 0.91 13.15 -11.39
N LEU A 19 1.46 12.46 -10.38
CA LEU A 19 1.02 11.10 -10.05
C LEU A 19 -0.47 11.04 -9.68
N ARG A 20 -0.98 12.04 -8.95
CA ARG A 20 -2.41 12.17 -8.66
C ARG A 20 -3.23 12.36 -9.93
N LEU A 21 -2.76 13.12 -10.92
CA LEU A 21 -3.47 13.27 -12.18
C LEU A 21 -3.47 11.95 -12.98
N LEU A 22 -2.30 11.30 -13.08
CA LEU A 22 -2.12 10.05 -13.81
C LEU A 22 -2.86 8.86 -13.19
N SER A 23 -3.21 8.91 -11.90
CA SER A 23 -4.01 7.86 -11.25
C SER A 23 -5.48 7.85 -11.69
N HIS A 24 -5.97 8.91 -12.33
CA HIS A 24 -7.35 8.99 -12.82
C HIS A 24 -7.41 8.67 -14.31
N LYS A 25 -6.44 9.12 -15.11
CA LYS A 25 -6.35 8.80 -16.54
C LYS A 25 -4.93 9.01 -17.08
N PRO A 26 -4.55 8.34 -18.18
CA PRO A 26 -3.37 8.70 -18.93
C PRO A 26 -3.45 10.15 -19.45
N CYS A 27 -2.34 10.89 -19.38
CA CYS A 27 -2.30 12.29 -19.82
C CYS A 27 -1.09 12.60 -20.69
N TYR A 28 -1.25 13.57 -21.60
CA TYR A 28 -0.13 14.14 -22.37
C TYR A 28 0.41 15.43 -21.72
N VAL A 29 1.61 15.83 -22.13
CA VAL A 29 2.38 16.91 -21.47
C VAL A 29 1.61 18.22 -21.33
N THR A 30 0.83 18.62 -22.33
CA THR A 30 0.13 19.92 -22.28
C THR A 30 -1.06 19.89 -21.32
N GLU A 31 -1.80 18.78 -21.20
CA GLU A 31 -2.85 18.64 -20.16
C GLU A 31 -2.24 18.77 -18.76
N ILE A 32 -1.10 18.12 -18.55
CA ILE A 32 -0.38 18.16 -17.28
C ILE A 32 0.11 19.58 -16.99
N SER A 33 0.65 20.27 -17.99
CA SER A 33 1.11 21.66 -17.89
C SER A 33 -0.02 22.62 -17.53
N GLU A 34 -1.17 22.50 -18.18
CA GLU A 34 -2.37 23.30 -17.92
C GLU A 34 -2.92 23.03 -16.50
N TYR A 35 -3.01 21.76 -16.09
CA TYR A 35 -3.50 21.39 -14.77
C TYR A 35 -2.59 21.85 -13.62
N LEU A 36 -1.26 21.77 -13.81
CA LEU A 36 -0.31 22.19 -12.78
C LEU A 36 -0.07 23.70 -12.77
N GLY A 37 -0.36 24.41 -13.86
CA GLY A 37 0.02 25.82 -14.04
C GLY A 37 1.54 26.01 -14.17
N VAL A 38 2.24 25.00 -14.69
CA VAL A 38 3.71 24.94 -14.78
C VAL A 38 4.13 24.81 -16.24
N SER A 39 5.27 25.41 -16.62
CA SER A 39 5.75 25.36 -18.02
C SER A 39 5.93 23.92 -18.54
N PRO A 40 5.68 23.65 -19.83
CA PRO A 40 5.83 22.30 -20.41
C PRO A 40 7.23 21.71 -20.22
N LYS A 41 8.27 22.56 -20.26
CA LYS A 41 9.66 22.14 -20.06
C LYS A 41 9.89 21.56 -18.66
N ALA A 42 9.37 22.23 -17.63
CA ALA A 42 9.48 21.74 -16.25
C ALA A 42 8.65 20.46 -16.03
N VAL A 43 7.50 20.34 -16.69
CA VAL A 43 6.72 19.09 -16.68
C VAL A 43 7.50 17.94 -17.31
N ILE A 44 8.12 18.15 -18.46
CA ILE A 44 8.98 17.15 -19.12
C ILE A 44 10.11 16.70 -18.19
N ASP A 45 10.76 17.64 -17.49
CA ASP A 45 11.81 17.31 -16.52
C ASP A 45 11.29 16.47 -15.34
N HIS A 46 10.08 16.74 -14.85
CA HIS A 46 9.44 15.94 -13.81
C HIS A 46 9.06 14.55 -14.31
N LEU A 47 8.46 14.45 -15.50
CA LEU A 47 8.08 13.18 -16.13
C LEU A 47 9.30 12.31 -16.39
N ARG A 48 10.41 12.89 -16.87
CA ARG A 48 11.65 12.13 -17.10
C ARG A 48 12.17 11.48 -15.82
N LYS A 49 12.17 12.22 -14.70
CA LYS A 49 12.57 11.67 -13.39
C LYS A 49 11.65 10.56 -12.91
N LEU A 50 10.34 10.70 -13.14
CA LEU A 50 9.37 9.66 -12.79
C LEU A 50 9.55 8.41 -13.68
N GLU A 51 9.80 8.59 -14.97
CA GLU A 51 10.02 7.54 -15.96
C GLU A 51 11.33 6.78 -15.71
N GLU A 52 12.41 7.50 -15.36
CA GLU A 52 13.72 6.92 -14.97
C GLU A 52 13.61 5.97 -13.76
N THR A 53 12.64 6.21 -12.88
CA THR A 53 12.38 5.32 -11.71
C THR A 53 11.44 4.15 -12.05
N GLY A 54 10.83 4.14 -13.24
CA GLY A 54 9.81 3.17 -13.62
C GLY A 54 8.55 3.25 -12.76
N LEU A 55 8.20 4.44 -12.27
CA LEU A 55 6.86 4.69 -11.70
C LEU A 55 5.84 4.99 -12.79
N ILE A 56 6.30 5.63 -13.86
CA ILE A 56 5.47 5.94 -15.02
C ILE A 56 6.11 5.37 -16.27
N GLU A 57 5.25 5.03 -17.22
CA GLU A 57 5.62 4.64 -18.56
C GLU A 57 4.90 5.54 -19.56
N SER A 58 5.31 5.42 -20.82
CA SER A 58 4.75 6.22 -21.88
C SER A 58 4.35 5.38 -23.08
N HIS A 59 3.14 5.64 -23.55
CA HIS A 59 2.58 5.03 -24.74
C HIS A 59 2.41 6.09 -25.83
N THR A 60 2.65 5.71 -27.09
CA THR A 60 2.46 6.61 -28.24
C THR A 60 1.29 6.13 -29.06
N ASP A 61 0.30 7.01 -29.25
CA ASP A 61 -0.88 6.72 -30.07
C ASP A 61 -0.57 6.77 -31.58
N ASP A 62 -1.56 6.40 -32.39
CA ASP A 62 -1.50 6.47 -33.87
C ASP A 62 -1.27 7.89 -34.41
N ARG A 63 -1.56 8.92 -33.61
CA ARG A 63 -1.35 10.33 -33.94
C ARG A 63 0.01 10.83 -33.45
N ARG A 64 0.90 9.93 -33.03
CA ARG A 64 2.25 10.20 -32.48
C ARG A 64 2.24 11.09 -31.25
N ARG A 65 1.17 11.08 -30.46
CA ARG A 65 1.05 11.76 -29.17
C ARG A 65 1.51 10.82 -28.07
N LYS A 66 2.43 11.30 -27.24
CA LYS A 66 3.00 10.56 -26.10
C LYS A 66 2.11 10.79 -24.87
N TYR A 67 1.42 9.74 -24.43
CA TYR A 67 0.65 9.68 -23.20
C TYR A 67 1.47 9.02 -22.11
N PHE A 68 1.36 9.53 -20.89
CA PHE A 68 2.02 8.97 -19.70
C PHE A 68 0.97 8.30 -18.83
N HIS A 69 1.31 7.17 -18.22
CA HIS A 69 0.47 6.44 -17.27
C HIS A 69 1.33 5.83 -16.16
N ILE A 70 0.71 5.45 -15.04
CA ILE A 70 1.42 4.76 -13.95
C ILE A 70 1.72 3.33 -14.42
N ALA A 71 2.98 2.91 -14.35
CA ALA A 71 3.44 1.62 -14.87
C ALA A 71 3.19 0.46 -13.89
N ARG A 72 3.18 0.77 -12.59
CA ARG A 72 3.02 -0.22 -11.52
C ARG A 72 2.48 0.43 -10.25
N ASP A 73 1.76 -0.37 -9.47
CA ASP A 73 1.38 0.01 -8.13
C ASP A 73 2.59 0.03 -7.19
N VAL A 74 2.68 1.09 -6.40
CA VAL A 74 3.73 1.24 -5.39
C VAL A 74 3.09 1.66 -4.08
N ARG A 75 3.45 0.94 -3.01
CA ARG A 75 3.12 1.27 -1.63
C ARG A 75 4.38 1.67 -0.89
N LEU A 76 4.29 2.81 -0.21
CA LEU A 76 5.30 3.32 0.70
C LEU A 76 4.64 3.61 2.04
N GLU A 77 5.14 2.95 3.08
CA GLU A 77 4.71 3.21 4.46
C GLU A 77 5.86 3.86 5.22
N VAL A 78 5.57 4.99 5.86
CA VAL A 78 6.55 5.77 6.63
C VAL A 78 6.03 5.91 8.05
N ASN A 79 6.75 5.30 8.99
CA ASN A 79 6.44 5.41 10.41
C ASN A 79 7.44 6.37 11.05
N VAL A 80 6.91 7.44 11.66
CA VAL A 80 7.70 8.45 12.38
C VAL A 80 7.20 8.51 13.81
N SER A 81 8.05 8.13 14.75
CA SER A 81 7.75 8.21 16.18
C SER A 81 8.97 8.67 16.97
N ARG A 82 8.77 9.01 18.24
CA ARG A 82 9.88 9.29 19.18
C ARG A 82 10.82 8.10 19.38
N HIS A 83 10.37 6.90 19.01
CA HIS A 83 11.05 5.62 19.24
C HIS A 83 11.65 5.03 17.97
N GLY A 84 11.47 5.68 16.80
CA GLY A 84 12.05 5.19 15.57
C GLY A 84 11.52 5.87 14.31
N PHE A 85 12.30 5.71 13.25
CA PHE A 85 11.93 6.08 11.88
C PHE A 85 12.05 4.82 11.01
N GLY A 86 10.93 4.38 10.43
CA GLY A 86 10.87 3.18 9.60
C GLY A 86 10.27 3.50 8.23
N THR A 87 10.84 2.93 7.17
CA THR A 87 10.25 2.98 5.83
C THR A 87 10.11 1.57 5.29
N LYS A 88 8.87 1.15 5.01
CA LYS A 88 8.59 -0.13 4.32
C LYS A 88 8.27 0.22 2.87
N SER A 89 9.20 -0.09 1.96
CA SER A 89 9.01 0.12 0.52
C SER A 89 8.83 -1.22 -0.20
N ALA A 90 7.79 -1.27 -1.01
CA ALA A 90 7.68 -2.12 -2.18
C ALA A 90 7.76 -3.64 -1.95
N TYR A 91 6.62 -4.22 -1.61
CA TYR A 91 6.25 -5.48 -2.24
C TYR A 91 5.04 -5.22 -3.15
N PRO A 92 5.05 -5.68 -4.41
CA PRO A 92 3.84 -5.72 -5.19
C PRO A 92 2.80 -6.52 -4.40
N ALA A 93 1.57 -6.04 -4.42
CA ALA A 93 0.51 -6.68 -3.70
C ALA A 93 0.25 -8.04 -4.37
N ASN A 94 0.60 -9.15 -3.70
CA ASN A 94 0.30 -10.47 -4.23
C ASN A 94 -1.12 -10.88 -3.79
N PRO A 95 -2.10 -10.96 -4.71
CA PRO A 95 -3.47 -11.37 -4.39
C PRO A 95 -3.62 -12.87 -4.05
N SER A 96 -2.61 -13.69 -4.39
CA SER A 96 -2.54 -15.11 -4.04
C SER A 96 -1.89 -15.37 -2.67
N LEU A 97 -1.52 -14.32 -1.93
CA LEU A 97 -1.02 -14.50 -0.57
C LEU A 97 -2.10 -15.14 0.30
N ASP A 98 -1.83 -16.36 0.77
CA ASP A 98 -2.69 -17.05 1.73
C ASP A 98 -2.58 -16.38 3.11
N ILE A 99 -3.58 -15.54 3.44
CA ILE A 99 -3.74 -14.92 4.77
C ILE A 99 -4.15 -15.97 5.81
N GLN A 100 -5.03 -16.91 5.43
CA GLN A 100 -5.75 -17.75 6.39
C GLN A 100 -4.82 -18.72 7.11
N GLY A 101 -3.68 -19.07 6.51
CA GLY A 101 -2.62 -19.86 7.15
C GLY A 101 -1.49 -19.07 7.81
N ARG A 102 -1.43 -17.74 7.69
CA ARG A 102 -0.28 -16.91 8.11
C ARG A 102 -0.58 -15.82 9.13
N CYS A 103 -1.85 -15.60 9.46
CA CYS A 103 -2.27 -14.64 10.48
C CYS A 103 -2.99 -15.37 11.65
N PRO A 104 -2.26 -15.92 12.63
CA PRO A 104 -2.87 -16.60 13.77
C PRO A 104 -3.71 -15.67 14.66
N HIS A 105 -3.45 -14.36 14.66
CA HIS A 105 -4.15 -13.38 15.48
C HIS A 105 -5.25 -12.60 14.73
N MET A 106 -5.38 -12.77 13.41
CA MET A 106 -6.36 -12.05 12.59
C MET A 106 -7.11 -12.96 11.60
N HIS A 107 -8.44 -12.94 11.67
CA HIS A 107 -9.31 -13.62 10.70
C HIS A 107 -10.10 -12.60 9.89
N ILE A 108 -10.09 -12.74 8.56
CA ILE A 108 -10.83 -11.86 7.65
C ILE A 108 -11.86 -12.70 6.90
N ASP A 109 -13.13 -12.52 7.27
CA ASP A 109 -14.25 -13.19 6.62
C ASP A 109 -14.82 -12.29 5.51
N LEU A 110 -14.52 -12.63 4.26
CA LEU A 110 -15.04 -11.94 3.08
C LEU A 110 -15.71 -12.96 2.16
N GLU A 111 -17.05 -12.91 2.08
CA GLU A 111 -17.82 -13.69 1.10
C GLU A 111 -17.69 -13.05 -0.29
N LEU A 112 -16.57 -13.30 -0.95
CA LEU A 112 -16.34 -12.86 -2.33
C LEU A 112 -16.87 -13.94 -3.29
N ARG A 113 -17.83 -13.57 -4.15
CA ARG A 113 -18.25 -14.42 -5.28
C ARG A 113 -17.07 -14.51 -6.26
N SER A 114 -16.30 -15.58 -6.17
CA SER A 114 -15.15 -15.83 -7.05
C SER A 114 -15.61 -16.02 -8.50
N THR A 115 -15.23 -15.09 -9.38
CA THR A 115 -15.25 -15.33 -10.82
C THR A 115 -13.89 -15.86 -11.26
N GLY A 116 -13.86 -17.17 -11.51
CA GLY A 116 -12.91 -17.96 -12.31
C GLY A 116 -11.50 -17.42 -12.61
N ASP A 117 -10.53 -18.06 -11.95
CA ASP A 117 -9.34 -18.72 -12.51
C ASP A 117 -8.66 -18.15 -13.77
N GLY A 118 -7.41 -17.72 -13.59
CA GLY A 118 -6.46 -17.36 -14.65
C GLY A 118 -5.04 -17.61 -14.16
N ALA A 119 -4.54 -18.82 -14.44
CA ALA A 119 -3.29 -19.38 -13.95
C ALA A 119 -2.01 -18.72 -14.50
N GLY A 120 -0.99 -18.61 -13.63
CA GLY A 120 0.39 -19.00 -13.92
C GLY A 120 1.41 -17.92 -14.27
N ASP A 121 2.40 -17.69 -13.39
CA ASP A 121 3.81 -18.11 -13.59
C ASP A 121 4.60 -17.79 -12.30
N ASP A 122 4.61 -18.74 -11.37
CA ASP A 122 5.53 -18.73 -10.23
C ASP A 122 6.95 -18.99 -10.75
N ARG A 123 7.80 -17.97 -10.71
CA ARG A 123 9.25 -18.17 -10.69
C ARG A 123 9.77 -17.72 -9.35
N ASP A 124 9.88 -18.72 -8.49
CA ASP A 124 10.75 -18.72 -7.32
C ASP A 124 12.17 -18.29 -7.72
N THR A 125 12.62 -17.17 -7.15
CA THR A 125 14.04 -16.89 -6.97
C THR A 125 14.26 -16.54 -5.51
N ASP A 126 14.64 -17.58 -4.77
CA ASP A 126 15.76 -17.64 -3.82
C ASP A 126 16.31 -16.28 -3.36
N ASP A 127 16.07 -15.92 -2.10
CA ASP A 127 16.83 -14.88 -1.43
C ASP A 127 17.45 -15.45 -0.15
N GLY A 128 18.74 -15.73 -0.26
CA GLY A 128 19.59 -16.25 0.80
C GLY A 128 19.78 -15.24 1.92
N ALA A 129 19.32 -15.61 3.10
CA ALA A 129 19.61 -14.91 4.33
C ALA A 129 21.13 -14.97 4.63
N VAL A 130 21.81 -13.83 4.47
CA VAL A 130 23.17 -13.63 4.98
C VAL A 130 23.10 -13.55 6.51
N ARG A 131 23.36 -14.68 7.17
CA ARG A 131 23.72 -14.74 8.60
C ARG A 131 25.23 -14.61 8.70
N SER A 132 25.74 -13.50 9.24
CA SER A 132 27.14 -13.41 9.65
C SER A 132 27.29 -13.96 11.07
N GLY A 133 28.15 -14.96 11.18
CA GLY A 133 28.44 -15.71 12.39
C GLY A 133 29.50 -15.08 13.28
N ARG A 134 29.32 -15.36 14.58
CA ARG A 134 30.30 -15.64 15.62
C ARG A 134 31.76 -15.81 15.16
N GLY A 135 32.66 -15.05 15.77
CA GLY A 135 34.08 -15.36 15.87
C GLY A 135 34.57 -14.95 17.26
N GLY A 136 35.03 -15.92 18.06
CA GLY A 136 35.71 -15.68 19.32
C GLY A 136 37.22 -15.79 19.17
N HIS A 137 37.96 -15.07 20.00
CA HIS A 137 39.28 -15.49 20.48
C HIS A 137 39.57 -14.89 21.85
N ALA A 138 40.25 -15.72 22.64
CA ALA A 138 40.65 -15.53 24.03
C ALA A 138 41.99 -14.78 24.13
N ASP A 139 42.23 -14.16 25.28
CA ASP A 139 43.48 -14.12 26.06
C ASP A 139 43.13 -13.41 27.38
N ALA A 140 43.09 -14.10 28.53
CA ALA A 140 44.23 -14.36 29.42
C ALA A 140 44.85 -13.07 29.98
N ASP A 141 44.45 -12.69 31.19
CA ASP A 141 45.40 -12.24 32.20
C ASP A 141 44.84 -12.42 33.61
N ALA A 142 45.65 -13.11 34.42
CA ALA A 142 45.43 -13.39 35.82
C ALA A 142 46.30 -12.46 36.66
N ALA A 143 45.75 -11.94 37.74
CA ALA A 143 46.51 -11.51 38.90
C ALA A 143 45.65 -11.62 40.18
N ASP A 144 46.11 -12.53 41.05
CA ASP A 144 46.07 -12.55 42.52
C ASP A 144 45.94 -11.17 43.19
N ALA A 145 45.44 -10.96 44.42
CA ALA A 145 45.05 -11.83 45.53
C ALA A 145 44.35 -10.95 46.62
N ALA A 146 43.87 -11.65 47.67
CA ALA A 146 43.75 -11.22 49.08
C ALA A 146 42.33 -10.95 49.62
N ASP A 147 41.72 -12.05 50.09
CA ASP A 147 41.36 -12.33 51.49
C ASP A 147 41.04 -11.16 52.44
N ALA A 148 39.79 -11.12 52.90
CA ALA A 148 39.43 -10.85 54.30
C ALA A 148 37.95 -11.22 54.52
N ALA A 149 37.72 -12.27 55.30
CA ALA A 149 36.45 -12.52 55.97
C ALA A 149 36.26 -11.50 57.11
N ASP A 150 35.04 -10.98 57.30
CA ASP A 150 34.46 -10.93 58.64
C ASP A 150 32.93 -10.81 58.60
N ASP A 151 32.34 -11.39 59.62
CA ASP A 151 30.93 -11.72 59.84
C ASP A 151 30.04 -10.51 60.16
N ALA A 152 28.73 -10.80 60.09
CA ALA A 152 27.63 -10.19 60.85
C ALA A 152 27.00 -8.90 60.29
N GLU A 153 25.78 -9.01 59.76
CA GLU A 153 24.54 -8.83 60.53
C GLU A 153 23.35 -8.82 59.56
N ARG A 154 22.38 -9.69 59.81
CA ARG A 154 21.06 -9.65 59.19
C ARG A 154 20.35 -8.38 59.66
N ASP A 155 20.20 -7.39 58.78
CA ASP A 155 19.16 -6.36 58.91
C ASP A 155 18.08 -6.64 57.86
N ASP A 156 16.98 -7.23 58.33
CA ASP A 156 15.74 -7.48 57.61
C ASP A 156 15.02 -6.15 57.35
N ARG A 157 15.63 -5.28 56.53
CA ARG A 157 14.95 -4.13 55.94
C ARG A 157 14.51 -4.47 54.54
N ARG A 158 13.24 -4.81 54.45
CA ARG A 158 12.44 -4.79 53.22
C ARG A 158 12.73 -3.51 52.43
N GLU A 159 13.36 -3.69 51.28
CA GLU A 159 13.09 -2.87 50.10
C GLU A 159 12.55 -3.84 49.03
N ASP A 160 11.29 -4.24 49.20
CA ASP A 160 10.46 -4.99 48.23
C ASP A 160 10.21 -4.13 46.96
N GLY A 161 11.27 -3.75 46.24
CA GLY A 161 11.15 -2.87 45.07
C GLY A 161 12.15 -3.10 43.95
N ASP A 162 13.07 -4.06 44.11
CA ASP A 162 14.06 -4.40 43.08
C ASP A 162 13.78 -5.76 42.42
N ASP A 163 13.25 -6.74 43.16
CA ASP A 163 13.05 -8.12 42.69
C ASP A 163 11.90 -8.27 41.67
N ASP A 164 10.94 -7.33 41.66
CA ASP A 164 9.82 -7.31 40.69
C ASP A 164 10.20 -6.64 39.35
N ARG A 165 11.32 -5.87 39.29
CA ARG A 165 11.71 -5.11 38.09
C ARG A 165 12.12 -6.00 36.90
N PRO A 166 12.88 -7.10 37.11
CA PRO A 166 13.19 -8.05 36.04
C PRO A 166 11.94 -8.74 35.49
N ASP A 167 10.97 -9.06 36.35
CA ASP A 167 9.71 -9.71 35.98
C ASP A 167 8.78 -8.74 35.23
N GLU A 168 8.71 -7.48 35.66
CA GLU A 168 7.99 -6.41 34.94
C GLU A 168 8.61 -6.15 33.56
N LEU A 169 9.94 -6.09 33.48
CA LEU A 169 10.64 -5.89 32.21
C LEU A 169 10.46 -7.09 31.27
N ALA A 170 10.46 -8.32 31.80
CA ALA A 170 10.19 -9.52 31.02
C ALA A 170 8.75 -9.53 30.49
N ALA A 171 7.77 -9.10 31.30
CA ALA A 171 6.38 -8.96 30.86
C ALA A 171 6.23 -7.92 29.74
N LEU A 172 6.89 -6.76 29.87
CA LEU A 172 6.89 -5.72 28.83
C LEU A 172 7.56 -6.19 27.53
N ALA A 173 8.64 -6.98 27.63
CA ALA A 173 9.30 -7.56 26.46
C ALA A 173 8.38 -8.57 25.74
N ALA A 174 7.70 -9.43 26.50
CA ALA A 174 6.74 -10.38 25.94
C ALA A 174 5.54 -9.66 25.26
N GLU A 175 4.98 -8.64 25.92
CA GLU A 175 3.90 -7.83 25.33
C GLU A 175 4.38 -7.12 24.05
N PHE A 176 5.61 -6.59 24.05
CA PHE A 176 6.18 -5.97 22.85
C PHE A 176 6.31 -6.96 21.69
N ASP A 177 6.82 -8.17 21.93
CA ASP A 177 6.96 -9.20 20.90
C ASP A 177 5.59 -9.60 20.32
N GLU A 178 4.57 -9.80 21.17
CA GLU A 178 3.19 -10.08 20.73
C GLU A 178 2.62 -8.95 19.85
N LEU A 179 2.87 -7.69 20.23
CA LEU A 179 2.43 -6.54 19.43
C LEU A 179 3.18 -6.42 18.11
N GLN A 180 4.47 -6.76 18.07
CA GLN A 180 5.24 -6.79 16.82
C GLN A 180 4.72 -7.85 15.85
N ASP A 181 4.38 -9.04 16.36
CA ASP A 181 3.79 -10.10 15.54
C ASP A 181 2.44 -9.67 14.96
N LEU A 182 1.59 -9.02 15.77
CA LEU A 182 0.32 -8.46 15.28
C LEU A 182 0.53 -7.35 14.24
N GLU A 183 1.54 -6.48 14.39
CA GLU A 183 1.86 -5.46 13.38
C GLU A 183 2.27 -6.10 12.04
N ASN A 184 3.04 -7.19 12.10
CA ASN A 184 3.44 -7.95 10.92
C ASN A 184 2.22 -8.59 10.23
N GLU A 185 1.32 -9.19 11.00
CA GLU A 185 0.07 -9.75 10.47
C GLU A 185 -0.81 -8.69 9.81
N LEU A 186 -1.00 -7.53 10.47
CA LEU A 186 -1.76 -6.42 9.91
C LEU A 186 -1.13 -5.92 8.60
N SER A 187 0.20 -5.87 8.54
CA SER A 187 0.92 -5.49 7.32
C SER A 187 0.63 -6.48 6.17
N LEU A 188 0.62 -7.79 6.44
CA LEU A 188 0.29 -8.83 5.46
C LEU A 188 -1.17 -8.75 5.01
N ALA A 189 -2.10 -8.62 5.95
CA ALA A 189 -3.52 -8.48 5.69
C ALA A 189 -3.81 -7.28 4.79
N GLN A 190 -3.24 -6.12 5.13
CA GLN A 190 -3.40 -4.92 4.33
C GLN A 190 -2.81 -5.09 2.93
N ARG A 191 -1.64 -5.76 2.80
CA ARG A 191 -1.01 -6.02 1.48
C ARG A 191 -1.94 -6.82 0.58
N TRP A 192 -2.53 -7.88 1.10
CA TRP A 192 -3.47 -8.71 0.34
C TRP A 192 -4.73 -7.94 -0.06
N VAL A 193 -5.32 -7.12 0.83
CA VAL A 193 -6.49 -6.29 0.50
C VAL A 193 -6.15 -5.35 -0.67
N HIS A 194 -4.99 -4.72 -0.61
CA HIS A 194 -4.53 -3.86 -1.71
C HIS A 194 -4.37 -4.62 -3.03
N GLY A 195 -3.87 -5.85 -3.00
CA GLY A 195 -3.73 -6.67 -4.22
C GLY A 195 -5.08 -7.02 -4.83
N ARG A 196 -6.02 -7.43 -3.98
CA ARG A 196 -7.41 -7.69 -4.40
C ARG A 196 -8.07 -6.46 -5.02
N MET A 197 -7.83 -5.27 -4.45
CA MET A 197 -8.35 -4.02 -5.01
C MET A 197 -7.70 -3.69 -6.34
N ALA A 198 -6.38 -3.85 -6.48
CA ALA A 198 -5.67 -3.62 -7.74
C ALA A 198 -6.22 -4.54 -8.84
N ASP A 199 -6.32 -5.85 -8.58
CA ASP A 199 -6.89 -6.80 -9.55
C ASP A 199 -8.33 -6.43 -9.96
N LEU A 200 -9.14 -5.94 -9.01
CA LEU A 200 -10.51 -5.52 -9.31
C LEU A 200 -10.52 -4.28 -10.21
N LEU A 201 -9.67 -3.31 -9.91
CA LEU A 201 -9.55 -2.09 -10.71
C LEU A 201 -9.02 -2.41 -12.12
N ASP A 202 -8.08 -3.34 -12.26
CA ASP A 202 -7.60 -3.81 -13.56
C ASP A 202 -8.70 -4.49 -14.37
N ARG A 203 -9.51 -5.37 -13.75
CA ARG A 203 -10.68 -5.97 -14.43
C ARG A 203 -11.73 -4.94 -14.86
N VAL A 204 -11.94 -3.90 -14.05
CA VAL A 204 -12.83 -2.78 -14.41
C VAL A 204 -12.24 -2.01 -15.59
N ASN A 205 -10.93 -1.74 -15.57
CA ASN A 205 -10.21 -1.07 -16.64
C ASN A 205 -10.28 -1.83 -17.96
N ASP A 206 -10.06 -3.15 -17.94
CA ASP A 206 -10.09 -4.00 -19.13
C ASP A 206 -11.44 -3.96 -19.84
N ARG A 207 -12.53 -3.75 -19.09
CA ARG A 207 -13.88 -3.65 -19.65
C ARG A 207 -14.27 -2.25 -20.12
N LEU A 208 -13.64 -1.21 -19.58
CA LEU A 208 -13.92 0.20 -19.89
C LEU A 208 -12.91 0.84 -20.85
N GLY A 209 -11.79 0.16 -21.08
CA GLY A 209 -10.66 0.63 -21.88
C GLY A 209 -9.57 1.32 -21.07
N VAL A 210 -8.38 1.40 -21.66
CA VAL A 210 -7.11 1.78 -21.02
C VAL A 210 -7.06 3.22 -20.48
N ASP A 211 -7.98 4.09 -20.92
CA ASP A 211 -8.02 5.52 -20.55
C ASP A 211 -9.08 5.84 -19.48
N ALA A 212 -9.66 4.83 -18.83
CA ALA A 212 -10.76 4.97 -17.89
C ALA A 212 -10.27 5.18 -16.44
N ASP A 213 -10.90 6.11 -15.71
CA ASP A 213 -10.76 6.21 -14.25
C ASP A 213 -11.45 5.04 -13.55
N SER A 214 -10.75 3.90 -13.51
CA SER A 214 -11.29 2.64 -12.99
C SER A 214 -11.73 2.74 -11.53
N ARG A 215 -11.11 3.61 -10.73
CA ARG A 215 -11.52 3.82 -9.34
C ARG A 215 -12.84 4.59 -9.26
N PHE A 216 -13.01 5.62 -10.08
CA PHE A 216 -14.27 6.35 -10.17
C PHE A 216 -15.39 5.45 -10.69
N TYR A 217 -15.16 4.67 -11.75
CA TYR A 217 -16.17 3.75 -12.28
C TYR A 217 -16.51 2.63 -11.31
N ALA A 218 -15.54 2.05 -10.61
CA ALA A 218 -15.82 1.06 -9.56
C ALA A 218 -16.71 1.64 -8.45
N LYS A 219 -16.49 2.90 -8.05
CA LYS A 219 -17.38 3.60 -7.11
C LYS A 219 -18.79 3.79 -7.67
N LEU A 220 -18.92 4.18 -8.94
CA LEU A 220 -20.24 4.32 -9.58
C LEU A 220 -21.00 2.99 -9.61
N LEU A 221 -20.33 1.90 -10.00
CA LEU A 221 -20.92 0.55 -10.01
C LEU A 221 -21.36 0.13 -8.60
N ALA A 222 -20.51 0.34 -7.59
CA ALA A 222 -20.83 0.06 -6.20
C ALA A 222 -22.05 0.90 -5.74
N ALA A 223 -22.06 2.20 -6.01
CA ALA A 223 -23.15 3.10 -5.65
C ALA A 223 -24.47 2.74 -6.33
N VAL A 224 -24.45 2.31 -7.60
CA VAL A 224 -25.66 1.83 -8.28
C VAL A 224 -26.21 0.56 -7.61
N THR A 225 -25.33 -0.33 -7.12
CA THR A 225 -25.76 -1.56 -6.43
C THR A 225 -26.18 -1.35 -4.97
N SER A 226 -25.62 -0.36 -4.29
CA SER A 226 -25.92 -0.07 -2.88
C SER A 226 -27.12 0.88 -2.72
N THR A 227 -27.44 1.67 -3.75
CA THR A 227 -28.56 2.63 -3.74
C THR A 227 -29.75 2.15 -4.57
N ASP A 228 -30.77 2.99 -4.66
CA ASP A 228 -31.97 2.72 -5.45
C ASP A 228 -31.80 2.97 -6.96
N GLY A 229 -30.56 3.23 -7.41
CA GLY A 229 -30.16 3.51 -8.78
C GLY A 229 -30.55 4.91 -9.27
N SER A 230 -31.17 5.76 -8.45
CA SER A 230 -31.50 7.12 -8.87
C SER A 230 -30.25 7.98 -8.97
N HIS A 231 -30.19 8.87 -9.98
CA HIS A 231 -29.05 9.77 -10.15
C HIS A 231 -28.71 10.56 -8.89
N ARG A 232 -29.72 11.07 -8.18
CA ARG A 232 -29.53 11.80 -6.91
C ARG A 232 -28.86 10.94 -5.84
N ALA A 233 -29.30 9.69 -5.67
CA ALA A 233 -28.72 8.79 -4.67
C ALA A 233 -27.28 8.41 -5.02
N VAL A 234 -26.99 8.20 -6.31
CA VAL A 234 -25.63 7.89 -6.77
C VAL A 234 -24.68 9.08 -6.56
N VAL A 235 -25.12 10.31 -6.86
CA VAL A 235 -24.30 11.52 -6.61
C VAL A 235 -23.98 11.67 -5.13
N GLU A 236 -24.98 11.46 -4.26
CA GLU A 236 -24.82 11.55 -2.81
C GLU A 236 -23.88 10.47 -2.26
N GLU A 237 -23.98 9.23 -2.76
CA GLU A 237 -23.13 8.11 -2.34
C GLU A 237 -21.67 8.23 -2.82
N VAL A 238 -21.47 8.73 -4.04
CA VAL A 238 -20.13 8.83 -4.66
C VAL A 238 -19.36 10.06 -4.17
N ASP A 239 -20.07 11.06 -3.65
CA ASP A 239 -19.56 12.38 -3.23
C ASP A 239 -18.73 13.05 -4.34
N ALA A 240 -19.37 13.21 -5.50
CA ALA A 240 -18.75 13.78 -6.69
C ALA A 240 -19.67 14.78 -7.39
N ASP A 241 -19.09 15.56 -8.31
CA ASP A 241 -19.84 16.51 -9.11
C ASP A 241 -20.94 15.82 -9.94
N SER A 242 -22.12 16.45 -9.99
CA SER A 242 -23.31 15.89 -10.65
C SER A 242 -23.10 15.65 -12.14
N GLU A 243 -22.33 16.49 -12.83
CA GLU A 243 -22.06 16.34 -14.26
C GLU A 243 -21.11 15.16 -14.50
N ALA A 244 -20.06 15.05 -13.67
CA ALA A 244 -19.12 13.93 -13.73
C ALA A 244 -19.80 12.57 -13.46
N VAL A 245 -20.74 12.51 -12.51
CA VAL A 245 -21.51 11.29 -12.21
C VAL A 245 -22.41 10.92 -13.39
N GLU A 246 -23.16 11.87 -13.95
CA GLU A 246 -24.03 11.60 -15.10
C GLU A 246 -23.22 11.12 -16.32
N ASP A 247 -22.10 11.77 -16.64
CA ASP A 247 -21.22 11.36 -17.74
C ASP A 247 -20.59 10.00 -17.50
N GLY A 248 -20.17 9.73 -16.26
CA GLY A 248 -19.66 8.41 -15.87
C GLY A 248 -20.70 7.30 -16.02
N LEU A 249 -21.94 7.55 -15.58
CA LEU A 249 -23.05 6.59 -15.71
C LEU A 249 -23.42 6.33 -17.17
N ARG A 250 -23.43 7.37 -18.02
CA ARG A 250 -23.63 7.21 -19.47
C ARG A 250 -22.52 6.36 -20.09
N ARG A 251 -21.27 6.62 -19.73
CA ARG A 251 -20.14 5.85 -20.27
C ARG A 251 -20.16 4.39 -19.83
N LEU A 252 -20.57 4.11 -18.59
CA LEU A 252 -20.83 2.74 -18.13
C LEU A 252 -21.97 2.07 -18.91
N ALA A 253 -22.99 2.84 -19.31
CA ALA A 253 -24.07 2.33 -20.14
C ALA A 253 -23.64 2.06 -21.58
N ASP A 254 -22.82 2.94 -22.16
CA ASP A 254 -22.22 2.76 -23.49
C ASP A 254 -21.28 1.53 -23.54
N ALA A 255 -20.72 1.13 -22.39
CA ALA A 255 -19.91 -0.07 -22.23
C ALA A 255 -20.73 -1.33 -21.87
N ASP A 256 -22.06 -1.28 -21.99
CA ASP A 256 -22.99 -2.38 -21.68
C ASP A 256 -22.85 -2.91 -20.23
N LEU A 257 -22.45 -2.04 -19.29
CA LEU A 257 -22.35 -2.38 -17.86
C LEU A 257 -23.57 -1.90 -17.07
N LEU A 258 -24.18 -0.80 -17.50
CA LEU A 258 -25.38 -0.25 -16.89
C LEU A 258 -26.51 -0.08 -17.90
N ALA A 259 -27.75 -0.28 -17.46
CA ALA A 259 -28.96 0.07 -18.18
C ALA A 259 -29.78 1.08 -17.39
N ARG A 260 -30.48 1.96 -18.11
CA ARG A 260 -31.40 2.93 -17.51
C ARG A 260 -32.84 2.42 -17.64
N GLU A 261 -33.41 1.97 -16.52
CA GLU A 261 -34.77 1.45 -16.43
C GLU A 261 -35.63 2.36 -15.56
N ALA A 262 -36.77 2.84 -16.08
CA ALA A 262 -37.70 3.69 -15.33
C ALA A 262 -37.03 4.90 -14.63
N GLY A 263 -35.98 5.47 -15.25
CA GLY A 263 -35.23 6.60 -14.71
C GLY A 263 -34.18 6.25 -13.65
N ARG A 264 -33.91 4.96 -13.42
CA ARG A 264 -32.90 4.45 -12.49
C ARG A 264 -31.85 3.64 -13.24
N TRP A 265 -30.61 3.68 -12.76
CA TRP A 265 -29.51 2.88 -13.26
C TRP A 265 -29.48 1.51 -12.59
N ARG A 266 -29.19 0.47 -13.37
CA ARG A 266 -29.02 -0.92 -12.90
C ARG A 266 -27.90 -1.60 -13.67
N LEU A 267 -27.26 -2.59 -13.06
CA LEU A 267 -26.31 -3.46 -13.76
C LEU A 267 -27.03 -4.25 -14.86
N VAL A 268 -26.36 -4.37 -16.00
CA VAL A 268 -26.75 -5.31 -17.06
C VAL A 268 -26.35 -6.71 -16.61
N GLU A 269 -27.30 -7.64 -16.55
CA GLU A 269 -27.04 -9.06 -16.26
C GLU A 269 -26.43 -9.81 -17.46
#